data_AF-A0A7W8WZJ6-F1
#
_entry.id   AF-A0A7W8WZJ6-F1
#
_cell.length_a   1.000
_cell.length_b   1.000
_cell.length_c   1.000
_cell.angle_alpha   90.00
_cell.angle_beta   90.00
_cell.angle_gamma   90.00
#
_symmetry.space_group_name_H-M   'P 1'
#
loop_
_entity.id
_entity.type
_entity.pdbx_description
1 polymer ?
#
loop_
_entity_poly.entity_id
_entity_poly.type
_entity_poly.pdbx_seq_one_letter_code
_entity_poly.pdbx_strand_id
1 'polypeptide(L)'
;MSERIYDLGEQDLASLLIGKTITEINEETREITLSDRTVLQLEDVQDCCAYFDGILKKIDLTENAITAVQYKNLGEDEYDEHWELTVLSVDKAVCAIEIDGNSTSGYYCHSIALIIKKPTEES
;
A
#
# COMPACT_ATOMS: atom_id res chain seq x y z
N MET A 1 -15.49 -10.08 -5.88
CA MET A 1 -15.76 -8.67 -6.26
C MET A 1 -14.51 -7.87 -5.97
N SER A 2 -14.06 -7.01 -6.88
CA SER A 2 -12.88 -6.17 -6.67
C SER A 2 -13.28 -4.72 -6.39
N GLU A 3 -12.68 -4.12 -5.37
CA GLU A 3 -12.82 -2.71 -5.00
C GLU A 3 -11.48 -2.01 -5.29
N ARG A 4 -11.51 -0.72 -5.62
CA ARG A 4 -10.30 0.05 -5.99
C ARG A 4 -10.28 1.37 -5.23
N ILE A 5 -9.17 1.61 -4.54
CA ILE A 5 -8.81 2.91 -3.96
C ILE A 5 -7.87 3.57 -4.96
N TYR A 6 -8.21 4.79 -5.40
CA TYR A 6 -7.45 5.49 -6.43
C TYR A 6 -6.28 6.28 -5.86
N ASP A 7 -6.36 6.70 -4.60
CA ASP A 7 -5.38 7.54 -3.94
C ASP A 7 -5.10 6.95 -2.55
N LEU A 8 -4.14 6.04 -2.46
CA LEU A 8 -3.94 5.24 -1.25
C LEU A 8 -3.37 6.10 -0.12
N GLY A 9 -4.15 6.38 0.92
CA GLY A 9 -3.67 7.04 2.12
C GLY A 9 -3.30 6.09 3.27
N GLU A 10 -2.67 6.65 4.30
CA GLU A 10 -2.45 5.98 5.59
C GLU A 10 -3.76 5.44 6.17
N GLN A 11 -4.82 6.25 6.16
CA GLN A 11 -6.12 5.89 6.73
C GLN A 11 -6.81 4.77 5.96
N ASP A 12 -6.69 4.78 4.63
CA ASP A 12 -7.22 3.71 3.77
C ASP A 12 -6.54 2.38 4.09
N LEU A 13 -5.21 2.36 4.10
CA LEU A 13 -4.44 1.16 4.41
C LEU A 13 -4.70 0.68 5.85
N ALA A 14 -4.76 1.62 6.81
CA ALA A 14 -5.08 1.32 8.21
C ALA A 14 -6.46 0.67 8.35
N SER A 15 -7.48 1.18 7.66
CA SER A 15 -8.85 0.65 7.71
C SER A 15 -8.96 -0.78 7.19
N LEU A 16 -8.08 -1.16 6.25
CA LEU A 16 -8.05 -2.49 5.66
C LEU A 16 -7.23 -3.49 6.48
N LEU A 17 -6.13 -3.05 7.10
CA LEU A 17 -5.16 -3.94 7.73
C LEU A 17 -5.33 -4.08 9.24
N ILE A 18 -5.70 -3.02 9.96
CA ILE A 18 -5.73 -3.05 11.44
C ILE A 18 -6.68 -4.14 11.93
N GLY A 19 -6.19 -4.99 12.83
CA GLY A 19 -6.92 -6.14 13.38
C GLY A 19 -6.89 -7.39 12.50
N LYS A 20 -6.30 -7.34 11.30
CA LYS A 20 -6.06 -8.51 10.45
C LYS A 20 -4.62 -9.00 10.56
N THR A 21 -4.38 -10.23 10.12
CA THR A 21 -3.03 -10.79 10.02
C THR A 21 -2.63 -10.87 8.55
N ILE A 22 -1.40 -10.47 8.24
CA ILE A 22 -0.80 -10.66 6.92
C ILE A 22 -0.21 -12.06 6.86
N THR A 23 -0.65 -12.88 5.91
CA THR A 23 -0.18 -14.25 5.74
C THR A 23 0.89 -14.39 4.67
N GLU A 24 0.91 -13.47 3.69
CA GLU A 24 1.86 -13.48 2.59
C GLU A 24 2.12 -12.07 2.07
N ILE A 25 3.36 -11.83 1.65
CA ILE A 25 3.79 -10.62 0.93
C ILE A 25 4.59 -11.09 -0.28
N ASN A 26 4.19 -10.65 -1.46
CA ASN A 26 4.89 -10.88 -2.72
C ASN A 26 5.34 -9.53 -3.28
N GLU A 27 6.64 -9.26 -3.21
CA GLU A 27 7.24 -8.00 -3.68
C GLU A 27 7.26 -7.92 -5.22
N GLU A 28 7.35 -9.06 -5.91
CA GLU A 28 7.38 -9.09 -7.39
C GLU A 28 6.01 -8.75 -8.00
N THR A 29 4.93 -9.28 -7.41
CA THR A 29 3.55 -8.99 -7.86
C THR A 29 2.92 -7.80 -7.13
N ARG A 30 3.59 -7.28 -6.10
CA ARG A 30 3.15 -6.20 -5.21
C ARG A 30 1.82 -6.52 -4.52
N GLU A 31 1.74 -7.74 -4.01
CA GLU A 31 0.54 -8.28 -3.37
C GLU A 31 0.76 -8.55 -1.88
N ILE A 32 -0.24 -8.19 -1.07
CA ILE A 32 -0.35 -8.54 0.36
C ILE A 32 -1.59 -9.42 0.52
N THR A 33 -1.40 -10.65 1.02
CA THR A 33 -2.50 -11.57 1.32
C THR A 33 -2.80 -11.54 2.81
N LEU A 34 -4.09 -11.39 3.14
CA LEU A 34 -4.59 -11.35 4.52
C LEU A 34 -5.18 -12.69 4.94
N SER A 35 -5.31 -12.89 6.26
CA SER A 35 -5.86 -14.12 6.85
C SER A 35 -7.28 -14.46 6.41
N ASP A 36 -8.07 -13.48 5.96
CA ASP A 36 -9.41 -13.68 5.40
C ASP A 36 -9.38 -14.01 3.89
N ARG A 37 -8.20 -14.27 3.33
CA ARG A 37 -7.95 -14.48 1.88
C ARG A 37 -8.20 -13.25 1.01
N THR A 38 -8.35 -12.06 1.60
CA THR A 38 -8.31 -10.82 0.82
C THR A 38 -6.91 -10.60 0.30
N VAL A 39 -6.80 -10.23 -0.98
CA VAL A 39 -5.53 -9.82 -1.59
C VAL A 39 -5.58 -8.33 -1.88
N LEU A 40 -4.58 -7.60 -1.39
CA LEU A 40 -4.34 -6.19 -1.68
C LEU A 40 -3.22 -6.11 -2.71
N GLN A 41 -3.45 -5.47 -3.85
CA GLN A 41 -2.46 -5.32 -4.92
C GLN A 41 -2.19 -3.84 -5.19
N LEU A 42 -0.92 -3.44 -5.17
CA LEU A 42 -0.51 -2.09 -5.56
C LEU A 42 -0.49 -1.96 -7.09
N GLU A 43 -0.98 -0.82 -7.58
CA GLU A 43 -0.95 -0.47 -8.99
C GLU A 43 -0.43 0.96 -9.15
N ASP A 44 0.58 1.11 -10.01
CA ASP A 44 1.15 2.41 -10.36
C ASP A 44 0.12 3.29 -11.05
N VAL A 45 0.28 4.59 -10.88
CA VAL A 45 -0.59 5.56 -11.55
C VAL A 45 0.25 6.43 -12.46
N GLN A 46 -0.17 6.48 -13.73
CA GLN A 46 0.34 7.40 -14.72
C GLN A 46 -0.83 8.22 -15.25
N ASP A 47 -0.86 9.50 -14.93
CA ASP A 47 -1.87 10.43 -15.44
C ASP A 47 -1.23 11.74 -15.88
N CYS A 48 -1.60 12.23 -17.06
CA CYS A 48 -1.23 13.51 -17.66
C CYS A 48 0.10 14.12 -17.14
N CYS A 49 1.21 13.54 -17.56
CA CYS A 49 2.57 14.00 -17.20
C CYS A 49 2.91 13.90 -15.70
N ALA A 50 2.25 13.03 -14.93
CA ALA A 50 2.66 12.61 -13.60
C ALA A 50 2.75 11.09 -13.52
N TYR A 51 3.67 10.64 -12.68
CA TYR A 51 3.99 9.23 -12.50
C TYR A 51 4.18 8.97 -11.01
N PHE A 52 3.43 8.01 -10.47
CA PHE A 52 3.58 7.50 -9.11
C PHE A 52 3.87 5.99 -9.16
N ASP A 53 5.03 5.60 -8.62
CA ASP A 53 5.44 4.21 -8.47
C ASP A 53 5.31 3.76 -7.02
N GLY A 54 4.72 2.58 -6.81
CA GLY A 54 4.55 1.96 -5.50
C GLY A 54 5.47 0.76 -5.32
N ILE A 55 6.43 0.88 -4.41
CA ILE A 55 7.41 -0.17 -4.09
C ILE A 55 7.00 -0.86 -2.79
N LEU A 56 6.59 -2.13 -2.88
CA LEU A 56 6.31 -2.97 -1.70
C LEU A 56 7.60 -3.61 -1.20
N LYS A 57 7.97 -3.33 0.05
CA LYS A 57 9.14 -3.89 0.74
C LYS A 57 8.70 -4.83 1.85
N LYS A 58 9.06 -6.09 1.76
CA LYS A 58 8.85 -7.08 2.83
C LYS A 58 9.94 -6.91 3.90
N ILE A 59 9.53 -6.85 5.17
CA ILE A 59 10.48 -6.69 6.29
C ILE A 59 10.51 -7.97 7.12
N ASP A 60 9.48 -8.20 7.95
CA ASP A 60 9.41 -9.38 8.82
C ASP A 60 7.95 -9.84 8.98
N LEU A 61 7.62 -11.00 8.40
CA LEU A 61 6.27 -11.55 8.54
C LEU A 61 6.07 -12.10 9.95
N THR A 62 4.93 -11.76 10.53
CA THR A 62 4.53 -12.23 11.86
C THR A 62 3.08 -12.70 11.83
N GLU A 63 2.76 -13.71 12.66
CA GLU A 63 1.40 -14.20 12.83
C GLU A 63 0.51 -13.26 13.66
N ASN A 64 1.09 -12.18 14.19
CA ASN A 64 0.37 -11.19 14.97
C ASN A 64 -0.53 -10.32 14.09
N ALA A 65 -1.58 -9.77 14.70
CA ALA A 65 -2.44 -8.79 14.04
C ALA A 65 -1.68 -7.48 13.78
N ILE A 66 -2.02 -6.82 12.67
CA ILE A 66 -1.56 -5.47 12.39
C ILE A 66 -2.23 -4.52 13.37
N THR A 67 -1.43 -3.66 13.98
CA THR A 67 -1.88 -2.73 15.04
C THR A 67 -1.82 -1.29 14.60
N ALA A 68 -0.98 -0.95 13.62
CA ALA A 68 -0.87 0.41 13.11
C ALA A 68 -0.33 0.42 11.67
N VAL A 69 -0.60 1.53 10.99
CA VAL A 69 0.11 1.98 9.79
C VAL A 69 0.70 3.33 10.15
N GLN A 70 1.92 3.61 9.71
CA GLN A 70 2.60 4.89 9.93
C GLN A 70 2.93 5.54 8.61
N TYR A 71 2.54 6.79 8.46
CA TYR A 71 3.02 7.65 7.38
C TYR A 71 4.35 8.33 7.73
N LYS A 72 5.28 8.35 6.77
CA LYS A 72 6.51 9.13 6.85
C LYS A 72 6.78 9.84 5.53
N ASN A 73 6.87 11.16 5.56
CA ASN A 73 7.39 11.93 4.44
C ASN A 73 8.92 11.79 4.42
N LEU A 74 9.48 11.39 3.27
CA LEU A 74 10.91 11.13 3.09
C LEU A 74 11.66 12.29 2.42
N GLY A 75 10.95 13.33 1.97
CA GLY A 75 11.52 14.55 1.38
C GLY A 75 11.54 14.55 -0.15
N GLU A 76 11.77 15.72 -0.75
CA GLU A 76 11.58 15.97 -2.20
C GLU A 76 12.93 16.14 -2.94
N ASP A 77 13.94 15.30 -2.64
CA ASP A 77 15.29 15.48 -3.20
C ASP A 77 15.36 15.16 -4.70
N GLU A 78 15.15 13.88 -5.07
CA GLU A 78 15.17 13.42 -6.48
C GLU A 78 13.75 13.28 -7.08
N TYR A 79 12.72 13.43 -6.26
CA TYR A 79 11.31 13.26 -6.58
C TYR A 79 10.53 14.49 -6.13
N ASP A 80 9.44 14.80 -6.83
CA ASP A 80 8.53 15.86 -6.40
C ASP A 80 7.72 15.44 -5.16
N GLU A 81 7.44 14.14 -5.03
CA GLU A 81 6.79 13.55 -3.87
C GLU A 81 7.49 12.24 -3.50
N HIS A 82 7.89 12.08 -2.24
CA HIS A 82 8.45 10.81 -1.75
C HIS A 82 8.00 10.57 -0.32
N TRP A 83 7.32 9.45 -0.10
CA TRP A 83 6.82 9.08 1.23
C TRP A 83 6.64 7.58 1.38
N GLU A 84 6.47 7.13 2.62
CA GLU A 84 6.39 5.73 3.00
C GLU A 84 5.20 5.46 3.92
N LEU A 85 4.52 4.33 3.71
CA LEU A 85 3.57 3.72 4.65
C LEU A 85 4.20 2.48 5.27
N THR A 86 4.53 2.53 6.56
CA THR A 86 5.02 1.36 7.29
C THR A 86 3.88 0.64 7.99
N VAL A 87 3.72 -0.65 7.73
CA VAL A 87 2.73 -1.51 8.41
C VAL A 87 3.37 -2.13 9.65
N LEU A 88 2.75 -1.93 10.81
CA LEU A 88 3.25 -2.40 12.09
C LEU A 88 2.37 -3.49 12.70
N SER A 89 3.03 -4.49 13.27
CA SER A 89 2.42 -5.42 14.21
C SER A 89 3.07 -5.26 15.57
N VAL A 90 2.27 -4.85 16.56
CA VAL A 90 2.74 -4.36 17.86
C VAL A 90 3.68 -3.16 17.66
N ASP A 91 4.99 -3.38 17.79
CA ASP A 91 6.06 -2.40 17.65
C ASP A 91 7.07 -2.77 16.55
N LYS A 92 6.75 -3.79 15.74
CA LYS A 92 7.62 -4.28 14.66
C LYS A 92 7.04 -3.97 13.29
N ALA A 93 7.92 -3.54 12.39
CA ALA A 93 7.56 -3.35 10.99
C ALA A 93 7.43 -4.69 10.26
N VAL A 94 6.30 -4.88 9.58
CA VAL A 94 5.98 -6.09 8.82
C VAL A 94 6.31 -5.90 7.34
N CYS A 95 5.88 -4.76 6.79
CA CYS A 95 6.22 -4.30 5.45
C CYS A 95 6.16 -2.77 5.38
N ALA A 96 6.69 -2.25 4.29
CA ALA A 96 6.58 -0.84 3.93
C ALA A 96 6.15 -0.69 2.47
N ILE A 97 5.42 0.38 2.17
CA ILE A 97 5.09 0.80 0.81
C ILE A 97 5.72 2.17 0.62
N GLU A 98 6.76 2.23 -0.21
CA GLU A 98 7.42 3.47 -0.59
C GLU A 98 6.80 3.98 -1.89
N ILE A 99 6.53 5.28 -1.95
CA ILE A 99 5.80 5.91 -3.05
C ILE A 99 6.63 7.08 -3.55
N ASP A 100 6.99 6.97 -4.83
CA ASP A 100 7.81 7.92 -5.57
C ASP A 100 6.97 8.61 -6.63
N GLY A 101 6.89 9.94 -6.57
CA GLY A 101 6.10 10.79 -7.44
C GLY A 101 6.95 11.78 -8.22
N ASN A 102 6.76 11.84 -9.54
CA ASN A 102 7.32 12.88 -10.41
C ASN A 102 6.19 13.61 -11.13
N SER A 103 5.95 14.87 -10.76
CA SER A 103 4.82 15.69 -11.20
C SER A 103 5.27 16.78 -12.20
N THR A 104 5.35 16.46 -13.49
CA THR A 104 5.77 17.48 -14.48
C THR A 104 4.74 18.58 -14.74
N SER A 105 3.46 18.39 -14.37
CA SER A 105 2.42 19.43 -14.48
C SER A 105 1.25 19.16 -13.51
N GLY A 106 1.41 19.58 -12.26
CA GLY A 106 0.50 19.27 -11.16
C GLY A 106 -0.98 19.65 -11.32
N TYR A 107 -1.71 19.33 -10.25
CA TYR A 107 -3.09 19.70 -9.84
C TYR A 107 -4.17 18.60 -9.83
N TYR A 108 -4.00 17.43 -10.46
CA TYR A 108 -5.08 16.41 -10.50
C TYR A 108 -4.62 14.94 -10.46
N CYS A 109 -3.43 14.66 -9.94
CA CYS A 109 -2.90 13.30 -10.01
C CYS A 109 -3.31 12.53 -8.74
N HIS A 110 -3.92 11.37 -8.95
CA HIS A 110 -4.06 10.37 -7.91
C HIS A 110 -2.68 9.76 -7.63
N SER A 111 -2.35 9.50 -6.35
CA SER A 111 -1.16 8.71 -6.00
C SER A 111 -1.35 7.24 -6.41
N ILE A 112 -0.60 6.30 -5.82
CA ILE A 112 -0.74 4.88 -6.18
C ILE A 112 -2.15 4.34 -5.87
N ALA A 113 -2.61 3.41 -6.70
CA ALA A 113 -3.89 2.75 -6.51
C ALA A 113 -3.74 1.43 -5.76
N LEU A 114 -4.77 1.07 -4.98
CA LEU A 114 -4.85 -0.23 -4.30
C LEU A 114 -6.08 -1.00 -4.79
N ILE A 115 -5.85 -2.19 -5.35
CA ILE A 115 -6.90 -3.12 -5.76
C ILE A 115 -7.14 -4.11 -4.63
N ILE A 116 -8.38 -4.21 -4.18
CA ILE A 116 -8.81 -5.10 -3.10
C ILE A 116 -9.61 -6.24 -3.71
N LYS A 117 -9.05 -7.45 -3.70
CA LYS A 117 -9.70 -8.67 -4.20
C LYS A 117 -10.21 -9.48 -3.00
N LYS A 118 -11.50 -9.39 -2.71
CA LYS A 118 -12.14 -10.21 -1.65
C LYS A 118 -12.45 -11.62 -2.20
N PRO A 119 -12.32 -12.68 -1.38
CA PRO A 119 -12.73 -14.02 -1.80
C PRO A 119 -14.20 -13.99 -2.21
N THR A 120 -14.55 -14.67 -3.29
CA THR A 120 -15.95 -14.97 -3.60
C THR A 120 -16.47 -15.91 -2.53
N GLU A 121 -17.52 -15.51 -1.80
CA GLU A 121 -18.29 -16.46 -1.00
C GLU A 121 -18.84 -17.51 -1.96
N GLU A 122 -18.24 -18.70 -1.98
CA GLU A 122 -18.87 -19.86 -2.58
C GLU A 122 -20.12 -20.15 -1.72
N SER A 123 -21.29 -19.82 -2.27
CA SER A 123 -22.60 -20.18 -1.71
C SER A 123 -22.89 -21.66 -1.90
#